data_AF-A0A9D6LZP8-F1
#
_entry.id   AF-A0A9D6LZP8-F1
#
_cell.length_a   1.000
_cell.length_b   1.000
_cell.length_c   1.000
_cell.angle_alpha   90.00
_cell.angle_beta   90.00
_cell.angle_gamma   90.00
#
_symmetry.space_group_name_H-M   'P 1'
#
loop_
_entity.id
_entity.type
_entity.pdbx_description
1 polymer ?
#
loop_
_entity_poly.entity_id
_entity_poly.type
_entity_poly.pdbx_seq_one_letter_code
_entity_poly.pdbx_strand_id
1 'polypeptide(L)'
;VSYTIGGLIIGAFFAAELIGAPIFGAWSDRYGRKLFIIFGPLFGAIAVQITAMTTLLWLLVFTRILEGISTAANAPATLGYLAEATSHSQKLRARMVGFFEIATIGGVALGFSLGGWLWRNFGAPTVVAGIPLTSPAFALNALIYLASLIILWFGLAEFREVKREQNAETNHSLKHYLKLLTNKSVQSFAPAWIAINAVLGVFINLTARLLTDNSIFSNQLLVGRFDSFQAGNIRALYAVVFVIGILVWSVAFPQLKKTLVMLIGTGGLFLTCLFLFLLNHQPSLDAPLVMPLAIGLVVSIMVQSGFTPAALAYLADVTENYAGDRGAIMGLYC
;
A
#
# COMPACT_ATOMS: atom_id res chain seq x y z
N VAL A 1 16.26 -4.34 -18.18
CA VAL A 1 15.09 -3.46 -18.40
C VAL A 1 15.50 -2.04 -18.04
N SER A 2 15.15 -1.00 -18.81
CA SER A 2 15.45 0.40 -18.41
C SER A 2 14.73 0.80 -17.12
N TYR A 3 15.21 1.81 -16.38
CA TYR A 3 14.50 2.36 -15.21
C TYR A 3 13.13 2.92 -15.60
N THR A 4 13.03 3.56 -16.77
CA THR A 4 11.76 4.09 -17.30
C THR A 4 10.72 2.99 -17.44
N ILE A 5 11.10 1.85 -18.03
CA ILE A 5 10.20 0.71 -18.21
C ILE A 5 9.82 0.10 -16.86
N GLY A 6 10.76 0.01 -15.91
CA GLY A 6 10.46 -0.44 -14.55
C GLY A 6 9.45 0.46 -13.84
N GLY A 7 9.61 1.78 -14.00
CA GLY A 7 8.66 2.77 -13.48
C GLY A 7 7.28 2.62 -14.12
N LEU A 8 7.19 2.39 -15.42
CA LEU A 8 5.90 2.15 -16.11
C LEU A 8 5.21 0.87 -15.62
N ILE A 9 5.96 -0.22 -15.42
CA ILE A 9 5.42 -1.48 -14.87
C ILE A 9 4.84 -1.25 -13.47
N ILE A 10 5.57 -0.58 -12.59
CA ILE A 10 5.10 -0.27 -11.22
C ILE A 10 3.93 0.72 -11.27
N GLY A 11 3.99 1.71 -12.15
CA GLY A 11 2.91 2.70 -12.33
C GLY A 11 1.59 2.05 -12.78
N ALA A 12 1.65 0.97 -13.57
CA ALA A 12 0.46 0.24 -13.99
C ALA A 12 -0.30 -0.39 -12.81
N PHE A 13 0.41 -0.85 -11.77
CA PHE A 13 -0.20 -1.33 -10.52
C PHE A 13 -0.99 -0.21 -9.84
N PHE A 14 -0.34 0.93 -9.56
CA PHE A 14 -0.99 2.05 -8.87
C PHE A 14 -2.12 2.68 -9.68
N ALA A 15 -1.99 2.72 -11.01
CA ALA A 15 -3.06 3.20 -11.88
C ALA A 15 -4.29 2.27 -11.83
N ALA A 16 -4.07 0.95 -11.87
CA ALA A 16 -5.15 -0.03 -11.77
C ALA A 16 -5.82 0.02 -10.39
N GLU A 17 -5.03 0.20 -9.32
CA GLU A 17 -5.52 0.36 -7.95
C GLU A 17 -6.38 1.63 -7.82
N LEU A 18 -5.84 2.79 -8.22
CA LEU A 18 -6.51 4.08 -8.13
C LEU A 18 -7.83 4.14 -8.92
N ILE A 19 -7.84 3.59 -10.14
CA ILE A 19 -9.04 3.56 -10.99
C ILE A 19 -10.03 2.50 -10.49
N GLY A 20 -9.52 1.35 -10.04
CA GLY A 20 -10.31 0.22 -9.60
C GLY A 20 -11.00 0.46 -8.26
N ALA A 21 -10.35 1.12 -7.30
CA ALA A 21 -10.83 1.28 -5.94
C ALA A 21 -12.27 1.84 -5.84
N PRO A 22 -12.66 2.93 -6.52
CA PRO A 22 -14.04 3.42 -6.48
C PRO A 22 -15.03 2.47 -7.16
N ILE A 23 -14.62 1.78 -8.23
CA ILE A 23 -15.48 0.86 -8.99
C ILE A 23 -15.78 -0.39 -8.15
N PHE A 24 -14.73 -1.03 -7.63
CA PHE A 24 -14.85 -2.23 -6.81
C PHE A 24 -15.44 -1.92 -5.44
N GLY A 25 -15.20 -0.74 -4.87
CA GLY A 25 -15.90 -0.27 -3.68
C GLY A 25 -17.41 -0.27 -3.88
N ALA A 26 -17.90 0.40 -4.94
CA ALA A 26 -19.33 0.44 -5.27
C ALA A 26 -19.90 -0.95 -5.59
N TRP A 27 -19.17 -1.79 -6.31
CA TRP A 27 -19.61 -3.16 -6.61
C TRP A 27 -19.65 -4.03 -5.35
N SER A 28 -18.71 -3.86 -4.42
CA SER A 28 -18.70 -4.60 -3.15
C SER A 28 -19.89 -4.27 -2.27
N ASP A 29 -20.34 -3.02 -2.29
CA ASP A 29 -21.54 -2.59 -1.57
C ASP A 29 -22.82 -3.17 -2.18
N ARG A 30 -22.86 -3.34 -3.51
CA ARG A 30 -24.02 -3.87 -4.24
C ARG A 30 -24.13 -5.40 -4.21
N TYR A 31 -23.04 -6.09 -4.50
CA TYR A 31 -23.05 -7.56 -4.69
C TYR A 31 -22.64 -8.33 -3.43
N GLY A 32 -22.21 -7.63 -2.38
CA GLY A 32 -21.79 -8.19 -1.11
C GLY A 32 -20.27 -8.16 -0.94
N ARG A 33 -19.81 -7.64 0.20
CA ARG A 33 -18.39 -7.32 0.46
C ARG A 33 -17.50 -8.55 0.56
N LYS A 34 -18.00 -9.65 1.14
CA LYS A 34 -17.26 -10.91 1.32
C LYS A 34 -16.65 -11.41 0.00
N LEU A 35 -17.40 -11.32 -1.10
CA LEU A 35 -16.94 -11.78 -2.41
C LEU A 35 -15.69 -11.02 -2.90
N PHE A 36 -15.68 -9.70 -2.74
CA PHE A 36 -14.57 -8.85 -3.20
C PHE A 36 -13.34 -8.96 -2.31
N ILE A 37 -13.54 -9.15 -0.99
CA ILE A 37 -12.45 -9.43 -0.05
C ILE A 37 -11.73 -10.74 -0.42
N ILE A 38 -12.47 -11.77 -0.84
CA ILE A 38 -11.91 -13.08 -1.25
C ILE A 38 -11.25 -13.01 -2.64
N PHE A 39 -11.79 -12.21 -3.56
CA PHE A 39 -11.21 -12.06 -4.90
C PHE A 39 -9.84 -11.37 -4.91
N GLY A 40 -9.55 -10.50 -3.95
CA GLY A 40 -8.23 -9.87 -3.84
C GLY A 40 -7.10 -10.91 -3.80
N PRO A 41 -7.01 -11.77 -2.76
CA PRO A 41 -5.98 -12.79 -2.68
C PRO A 41 -5.98 -13.77 -3.87
N LEU A 42 -7.14 -14.07 -4.46
CA LEU A 42 -7.23 -14.92 -5.65
C LEU A 42 -6.51 -14.30 -6.85
N PHE A 43 -6.81 -13.04 -7.17
CA PHE A 43 -6.15 -12.32 -8.26
C PHE A 43 -4.65 -12.14 -8.00
N GLY A 44 -4.26 -11.91 -6.74
CA GLY A 44 -2.85 -11.85 -6.33
C GLY A 44 -2.11 -13.16 -6.59
N ALA A 45 -2.69 -14.30 -6.18
CA ALA A 45 -2.12 -15.62 -6.42
C ALA A 45 -1.92 -15.90 -7.92
N ILE A 46 -2.92 -15.57 -8.75
CA ILE A 46 -2.84 -15.75 -10.21
C ILE A 46 -1.76 -14.85 -10.81
N ALA A 47 -1.72 -13.56 -10.44
CA ALA A 47 -0.79 -12.60 -11.00
C ALA A 47 0.68 -12.94 -10.69
N VAL A 48 0.96 -13.37 -9.46
CA VAL A 48 2.29 -13.81 -9.02
C VAL A 48 2.77 -15.01 -9.83
N GLN A 49 1.88 -15.97 -10.12
CA GLN A 49 2.25 -17.15 -10.91
C GLN A 49 2.46 -16.83 -12.38
N ILE A 50 1.61 -15.98 -12.98
CA ILE A 50 1.84 -15.52 -14.36
C ILE A 50 3.19 -14.79 -14.44
N THR A 51 3.54 -13.99 -13.43
CA THR A 51 4.81 -13.26 -13.37
C THR A 51 6.01 -14.23 -13.36
N ALA A 52 5.90 -15.37 -12.67
CA ALA A 52 6.95 -16.39 -12.64
C ALA A 52 7.17 -17.09 -13.99
N MET A 53 6.14 -17.13 -14.85
CA MET A 53 6.10 -17.90 -16.09
C MET A 53 6.40 -17.07 -17.34
N THR A 54 6.61 -15.75 -17.21
CA THR A 54 6.73 -14.85 -18.37
C THR A 54 7.93 -13.93 -18.28
N THR A 55 8.51 -13.64 -19.44
CA THR A 55 9.52 -12.59 -19.65
C THR A 55 9.00 -11.50 -20.59
N LEU A 56 7.79 -11.66 -21.12
CA LEU A 56 7.18 -10.71 -22.04
C LEU A 56 6.70 -9.47 -21.28
N LEU A 57 7.20 -8.30 -21.70
CA LEU A 57 6.94 -7.03 -21.01
C LEU A 57 5.45 -6.73 -20.84
N TRP A 58 4.64 -6.93 -21.88
CA TRP A 58 3.20 -6.63 -21.82
C TRP A 58 2.46 -7.57 -20.86
N LEU A 59 2.90 -8.83 -20.72
CA LEU A 59 2.35 -9.75 -19.71
C LEU A 59 2.74 -9.32 -18.30
N LEU A 60 3.96 -8.83 -18.08
CA LEU A 60 4.37 -8.29 -16.78
C LEU A 60 3.56 -7.03 -16.40
N VAL A 61 3.23 -6.18 -17.38
CA VAL A 61 2.31 -5.06 -17.15
C VAL A 61 0.92 -5.58 -16.79
N PHE A 62 0.42 -6.61 -17.50
CA PHE A 62 -0.86 -7.23 -17.20
C PHE A 62 -0.91 -7.83 -15.78
N THR A 63 0.15 -8.49 -15.31
CA THR A 63 0.18 -9.01 -13.93
C THR A 63 0.16 -7.90 -12.89
N ARG A 64 0.84 -6.78 -13.13
CA ARG A 64 0.76 -5.59 -12.25
C ARG A 64 -0.63 -4.97 -12.22
N ILE A 65 -1.32 -4.92 -13.36
CA ILE A 65 -2.73 -4.47 -13.40
C ILE A 65 -3.61 -5.41 -12.58
N LEU A 66 -3.40 -6.73 -12.69
CA LEU A 66 -4.16 -7.73 -11.95
C LEU A 66 -3.92 -7.64 -10.43
N GLU A 67 -2.68 -7.38 -10.01
CA GLU A 67 -2.33 -7.09 -8.61
C GLU A 67 -2.95 -5.77 -8.13
N GLY A 68 -2.96 -4.72 -8.95
CA GLY A 68 -3.62 -3.46 -8.59
C GLY A 68 -5.14 -3.64 -8.42
N ILE A 69 -5.77 -4.43 -9.30
CA ILE A 69 -7.18 -4.82 -9.18
C ILE A 69 -7.43 -5.65 -7.91
N SER A 70 -6.51 -6.55 -7.56
CA SER A 70 -6.56 -7.33 -6.32
C SER A 70 -6.66 -6.41 -5.09
N THR A 71 -5.78 -5.41 -4.99
CA THR A 71 -5.79 -4.44 -3.90
C THR A 71 -7.04 -3.56 -3.92
N ALA A 72 -7.41 -3.05 -5.09
CA ALA A 72 -8.62 -2.24 -5.29
C ALA A 72 -9.92 -2.98 -4.93
N ALA A 73 -9.98 -4.30 -5.10
CA ALA A 73 -11.13 -5.09 -4.70
C ALA A 73 -11.17 -5.31 -3.18
N ASN A 74 -10.01 -5.53 -2.57
CA ASN A 74 -9.91 -5.94 -1.17
C ASN A 74 -10.01 -4.76 -0.18
N ALA A 75 -9.25 -3.69 -0.39
CA ALA A 75 -9.11 -2.59 0.57
C ALA A 75 -10.45 -1.87 0.86
N PRO A 76 -11.20 -1.34 -0.14
CA PRO A 76 -12.46 -0.66 0.13
C PRO A 76 -13.54 -1.60 0.68
N ALA A 77 -13.58 -2.85 0.20
CA ALA A 77 -14.53 -3.84 0.69
C ALA A 77 -14.29 -4.19 2.17
N THR A 78 -13.02 -4.31 2.59
CA THR A 78 -12.63 -4.57 3.98
C THR A 78 -12.97 -3.40 4.89
N LEU A 79 -12.60 -2.17 4.50
CA LEU A 79 -12.95 -0.97 5.25
C LEU A 79 -14.47 -0.78 5.39
N GLY A 80 -15.20 -1.09 4.32
CA GLY A 80 -16.65 -1.17 4.35
C GLY A 80 -17.13 -2.17 5.39
N TYR A 81 -16.67 -3.43 5.30
CA TYR A 81 -17.05 -4.52 6.20
C TYR A 81 -16.79 -4.14 7.67
N LEU A 82 -15.62 -3.56 7.97
CA LEU A 82 -15.29 -3.08 9.31
C LEU A 82 -16.23 -1.97 9.77
N ALA A 83 -16.58 -1.01 8.90
CA ALA A 83 -17.52 0.05 9.23
C ALA A 83 -18.93 -0.47 9.55
N GLU A 84 -19.36 -1.53 8.87
CA GLU A 84 -20.66 -2.19 9.10
C GLU A 84 -20.66 -3.00 10.40
N ALA A 85 -19.62 -3.82 10.62
CA ALA A 85 -19.44 -4.60 11.85
C ALA A 85 -19.28 -3.73 13.11
N THR A 86 -18.85 -2.47 12.96
CA THR A 86 -18.67 -1.51 14.07
C THR A 86 -19.69 -0.38 14.08
N SER A 87 -20.77 -0.51 13.31
CA SER A 87 -21.80 0.53 13.16
C SER A 87 -22.40 1.02 14.48
N HIS A 88 -22.46 0.17 15.50
CA HIS A 88 -22.99 0.50 16.84
C HIS A 88 -22.05 1.36 17.70
N SER A 89 -20.79 1.57 17.31
CA SER A 89 -19.85 2.37 18.11
C SER A 89 -18.80 3.08 17.24
N GLN A 90 -18.88 4.40 17.19
CA GLN A 90 -17.89 5.24 16.50
C GLN A 90 -16.47 5.06 17.07
N LYS A 91 -16.35 4.89 18.39
CA LYS A 91 -15.06 4.64 19.05
C LYS A 91 -14.47 3.29 18.63
N LEU A 92 -15.30 2.25 18.55
CA LEU A 92 -14.88 0.93 18.09
C LEU A 92 -14.48 0.97 16.61
N ARG A 93 -15.26 1.67 15.77
CA ARG A 93 -14.95 1.85 14.36
C ARG A 93 -13.58 2.49 14.14
N ALA A 94 -13.32 3.62 14.80
CA ALA A 94 -12.03 4.30 14.71
C ALA A 94 -10.87 3.38 15.15
N ARG A 95 -11.09 2.58 16.21
CA ARG A 95 -10.11 1.60 16.69
C ARG A 95 -9.84 0.48 15.68
N MET A 96 -10.88 -0.08 15.05
CA MET A 96 -10.75 -1.16 14.08
C MET A 96 -10.10 -0.70 12.77
N VAL A 97 -10.42 0.52 12.30
CA VAL A 97 -9.73 1.14 11.17
C VAL A 97 -8.25 1.37 11.51
N GLY A 98 -7.93 1.85 12.71
CA GLY A 98 -6.55 1.98 13.16
C GLY A 98 -5.79 0.65 13.19
N PHE A 99 -6.43 -0.44 13.64
CA PHE A 99 -5.82 -1.77 13.59
C PHE A 99 -5.62 -2.27 12.15
N PHE A 100 -6.56 -1.99 11.24
CA PHE A 100 -6.42 -2.33 9.83
C PHE A 100 -5.19 -1.64 9.22
N GLU A 101 -4.98 -0.35 9.48
CA GLU A 101 -3.79 0.38 9.01
C GLU A 101 -2.49 -0.19 9.57
N ILE A 102 -2.45 -0.48 10.88
CA ILE A 102 -1.27 -1.11 11.51
C ILE A 102 -0.99 -2.48 10.89
N ALA A 103 -2.03 -3.28 10.64
CA ALA A 103 -1.90 -4.59 10.01
C ALA A 103 -1.42 -4.48 8.56
N THR A 104 -1.92 -3.51 7.79
CA THR A 104 -1.46 -3.23 6.43
C THR A 104 0.02 -2.87 6.39
N ILE A 105 0.44 -1.88 7.18
CA ILE A 105 1.85 -1.44 7.17
C ILE A 105 2.76 -2.53 7.74
N GLY A 106 2.33 -3.23 8.79
CA GLY A 106 3.04 -4.37 9.34
C GLY A 106 3.20 -5.51 8.32
N GLY A 107 2.14 -5.81 7.56
CA GLY A 107 2.16 -6.76 6.46
C GLY A 107 3.13 -6.35 5.35
N VAL A 108 3.15 -5.08 4.97
CA VAL A 108 4.11 -4.51 4.00
C VAL A 108 5.55 -4.65 4.51
N ALA A 109 5.81 -4.32 5.78
CA ALA A 109 7.14 -4.44 6.39
C ALA A 109 7.63 -5.90 6.39
N LEU A 110 6.78 -6.84 6.83
CA LEU A 110 7.05 -8.26 6.81
C LEU A 110 7.25 -8.76 5.37
N GLY A 111 6.41 -8.31 4.44
CA GLY A 111 6.49 -8.65 3.02
C GLY A 111 7.81 -8.22 2.37
N PHE A 112 8.35 -7.05 2.71
CA PHE A 112 9.65 -6.62 2.17
C PHE A 112 10.81 -7.50 2.65
N SER A 113 10.84 -7.85 3.94
CA SER A 113 11.88 -8.72 4.50
C SER A 113 11.73 -10.16 3.98
N LEU A 114 10.50 -10.71 4.06
CA LEU A 114 10.19 -12.06 3.61
C LEU A 114 10.40 -12.23 2.10
N GLY A 115 10.01 -11.25 1.28
CA GLY A 115 10.22 -11.28 -0.16
C GLY A 115 11.70 -11.31 -0.55
N GLY A 116 12.52 -10.50 0.13
CA GLY A 116 13.98 -10.53 -0.04
C GLY A 116 14.60 -11.86 0.36
N TRP A 117 14.12 -12.45 1.47
CA TRP A 117 14.55 -13.76 1.95
C TRP A 117 14.13 -14.90 1.01
N LEU A 118 12.88 -14.90 0.54
CA LEU A 118 12.36 -15.88 -0.41
C LEU A 118 13.16 -15.84 -1.71
N TRP A 119 13.45 -14.65 -2.23
CA TRP A 119 14.25 -14.51 -3.45
C TRP A 119 15.68 -15.03 -3.25
N ARG A 120 16.32 -14.72 -2.13
CA ARG A 120 17.69 -15.18 -1.83
C ARG A 120 17.81 -16.69 -1.77
N ASN A 121 16.83 -17.39 -1.18
CA ASN A 121 16.91 -18.84 -0.95
C ASN A 121 16.24 -19.67 -2.05
N PHE A 122 15.18 -19.13 -2.68
CA PHE A 122 14.31 -19.85 -3.61
C PHE A 122 14.09 -19.11 -4.94
N GLY A 123 14.94 -18.13 -5.26
CA GLY A 123 14.84 -17.36 -6.50
C GLY A 123 15.29 -18.12 -7.75
N ALA A 124 16.24 -19.06 -7.59
CA ALA A 124 16.82 -19.81 -8.69
C ALA A 124 15.90 -20.94 -9.20
N PRO A 125 15.97 -21.28 -10.51
CA PRO A 125 15.24 -22.41 -11.07
C PRO A 125 15.58 -23.72 -10.37
N THR A 126 14.58 -24.53 -10.05
CA THR A 126 14.77 -25.86 -9.43
C THR A 126 13.58 -26.77 -9.72
N VAL A 127 13.77 -28.07 -9.53
CA VAL A 127 12.73 -29.09 -9.69
C VAL A 127 12.25 -29.52 -8.32
N VAL A 128 10.96 -29.31 -8.03
CA VAL A 128 10.33 -29.73 -6.77
C VAL A 128 9.29 -30.79 -7.07
N ALA A 129 9.42 -31.97 -6.45
CA ALA A 129 8.50 -33.10 -6.64
C ALA A 129 8.24 -33.46 -8.13
N GLY A 130 9.28 -33.35 -8.97
CA GLY A 130 9.19 -33.64 -10.41
C GLY A 130 8.66 -32.49 -11.28
N ILE A 131 8.29 -31.34 -10.69
CA ILE A 131 7.79 -30.18 -11.43
C ILE A 131 8.91 -29.14 -11.56
N PRO A 132 9.31 -28.74 -12.79
CA PRO A 132 10.28 -27.67 -12.99
C PRO A 132 9.65 -26.32 -12.66
N LEU A 133 10.23 -25.62 -11.70
CA LEU A 133 9.83 -24.26 -11.31
C LEU A 133 10.90 -23.28 -11.76
N THR A 134 10.50 -22.25 -12.52
CA THR A 134 11.38 -21.15 -12.92
C THR A 134 11.91 -20.38 -11.72
N SER A 135 11.09 -20.22 -10.68
CA SER A 135 11.48 -19.63 -9.40
C SER A 135 10.48 -20.03 -8.31
N PRO A 136 10.83 -20.97 -7.41
CA PRO A 136 9.94 -21.41 -6.32
C PRO A 136 9.51 -20.30 -5.37
N ALA A 137 10.26 -19.19 -5.28
CA ALA A 137 9.88 -18.02 -4.49
C ALA A 137 8.47 -17.49 -4.86
N PHE A 138 8.13 -17.45 -6.16
CA PHE A 138 6.80 -17.04 -6.60
C PHE A 138 5.72 -18.06 -6.23
N ALA A 139 6.03 -19.36 -6.27
CA ALA A 139 5.10 -20.40 -5.86
C ALA A 139 4.81 -20.35 -4.35
N LEU A 140 5.85 -20.14 -3.53
CA LEU A 140 5.70 -19.93 -2.09
C LEU A 140 4.86 -18.68 -1.80
N ASN A 141 5.07 -17.59 -2.54
CA ASN A 141 4.26 -16.38 -2.41
C ASN A 141 2.79 -16.64 -2.79
N ALA A 142 2.53 -17.40 -3.84
CA ALA A 142 1.17 -17.81 -4.21
C ALA A 142 0.49 -18.66 -3.12
N LEU A 143 1.25 -19.53 -2.43
CA LEU A 143 0.71 -20.28 -1.28
C LEU A 143 0.32 -19.36 -0.11
N ILE A 144 1.06 -18.28 0.13
CA ILE A 144 0.68 -17.26 1.14
C ILE A 144 -0.65 -16.60 0.76
N TYR A 145 -0.83 -16.23 -0.52
CA TYR A 145 -2.11 -15.70 -1.01
C TYR A 145 -3.25 -16.71 -0.85
N LEU A 146 -3.03 -17.99 -1.16
CA LEU A 146 -4.04 -19.04 -1.00
C LEU A 146 -4.39 -19.29 0.47
N ALA A 147 -3.39 -19.27 1.37
CA ALA A 147 -3.63 -19.35 2.81
C ALA A 147 -4.47 -18.16 3.30
N SER A 148 -4.15 -16.94 2.86
CA SER A 148 -4.95 -15.75 3.14
C SER A 148 -6.39 -15.89 2.63
N LEU A 149 -6.57 -16.41 1.41
CA LEU A 149 -7.88 -16.68 0.83
C LEU A 149 -8.68 -17.65 1.70
N ILE A 150 -8.09 -18.77 2.12
CA ILE A 150 -8.74 -19.78 2.97
C ILE A 150 -9.16 -19.16 4.31
N ILE A 151 -8.27 -18.42 4.96
CA ILE A 151 -8.56 -17.75 6.23
C ILE A 151 -9.75 -16.78 6.07
N LEU A 152 -9.76 -15.98 5.01
CA LEU A 152 -10.85 -15.02 4.76
C LEU A 152 -12.15 -15.72 4.38
N TRP A 153 -12.09 -16.80 3.60
CA TRP A 153 -13.25 -17.58 3.20
C TRP A 153 -14.03 -18.12 4.40
N PHE A 154 -13.32 -18.74 5.36
CA PHE A 154 -13.91 -19.32 6.57
C PHE A 154 -14.14 -18.28 7.67
N GLY A 155 -13.31 -17.25 7.78
CA GLY A 155 -13.36 -16.26 8.85
C GLY A 155 -14.41 -15.16 8.65
N LEU A 156 -14.80 -14.85 7.40
CA LEU A 156 -15.77 -13.78 7.12
C LEU A 156 -17.21 -14.27 7.24
N ALA A 157 -17.95 -13.64 8.15
CA ALA A 157 -19.41 -13.76 8.23
C ALA A 157 -20.08 -13.01 7.08
N GLU A 158 -21.17 -13.55 6.53
CA GLU A 158 -21.92 -12.93 5.44
C GLU A 158 -23.08 -12.12 6.02
N PHE A 159 -23.03 -10.78 5.96
CA PHE A 159 -24.11 -9.90 6.45
C PHE A 159 -25.28 -9.75 5.45
N ARG A 160 -25.50 -10.73 4.57
CA ARG A 160 -26.23 -10.58 3.29
C ARG A 160 -27.73 -10.33 3.42
N GLU A 161 -28.37 -10.76 4.51
CA GLU A 161 -29.83 -10.77 4.61
C GLU A 161 -30.45 -9.41 4.93
N VAL A 162 -29.80 -8.56 5.75
CA VAL A 162 -30.37 -7.25 6.15
C VAL A 162 -30.39 -6.24 4.99
N LYS A 163 -29.49 -6.38 4.01
CA LYS A 163 -29.28 -5.41 2.93
C LYS A 163 -30.19 -5.56 1.73
N ARG A 164 -30.79 -6.74 1.51
CA ARG A 164 -31.63 -7.01 0.33
C ARG A 164 -32.93 -6.19 0.35
N GLU A 165 -33.42 -5.86 1.55
CA GLU A 165 -34.61 -5.02 1.75
C GLU A 165 -34.29 -3.51 1.69
N GLN A 166 -33.16 -3.05 2.25
CA GLN A 166 -32.78 -1.61 2.24
C GLN A 166 -32.23 -1.12 0.88
N ASN A 167 -31.48 -1.94 0.14
CA ASN A 167 -30.93 -1.56 -1.17
C ASN A 167 -31.98 -1.51 -2.29
N ALA A 168 -33.20 -2.01 -2.07
CA ALA A 168 -34.29 -1.91 -3.04
C ALA A 168 -34.81 -0.46 -3.19
N GLU A 169 -34.63 0.38 -2.17
CA GLU A 169 -35.12 1.78 -2.15
C GLU A 169 -34.08 2.83 -2.56
N THR A 170 -32.78 2.54 -2.45
CA THR A 170 -31.69 3.50 -2.74
C THR A 170 -30.84 3.05 -3.92
N ASN A 171 -31.17 3.57 -5.10
CA ASN A 171 -30.48 3.28 -6.36
C ASN A 171 -29.12 4.02 -6.41
N HIS A 172 -28.14 3.62 -5.58
CA HIS A 172 -26.77 4.15 -5.63
C HIS A 172 -26.07 3.65 -6.91
N SER A 173 -26.35 4.34 -8.04
CA SER A 173 -25.70 4.09 -9.32
C SER A 173 -24.21 4.46 -9.24
N LEU A 174 -23.36 3.76 -9.99
CA LEU A 174 -21.95 4.11 -10.23
C LEU A 174 -21.79 5.61 -10.62
N LYS A 175 -22.81 6.19 -11.28
CA LYS A 175 -22.89 7.62 -11.60
C LYS A 175 -22.97 8.54 -10.37
N HIS A 176 -23.69 8.13 -9.31
CA HIS A 176 -23.77 8.89 -8.05
C HIS A 176 -22.41 8.92 -7.37
N TYR A 177 -21.73 7.77 -7.30
CA TYR A 177 -20.37 7.68 -6.77
C TYR A 177 -19.39 8.55 -7.54
N LEU A 178 -19.36 8.48 -8.88
CA LEU A 178 -18.51 9.34 -9.70
C LEU A 178 -18.80 10.84 -9.51
N LYS A 179 -20.07 11.20 -9.27
CA LYS A 179 -20.49 12.59 -9.01
C LYS A 179 -20.00 13.11 -7.66
N LEU A 180 -19.86 12.24 -6.66
CA LEU A 180 -19.29 12.61 -5.35
C LEU A 180 -17.79 12.90 -5.44
N LEU A 181 -17.06 12.17 -6.31
CA LEU A 181 -15.64 12.44 -6.59
C LEU A 181 -15.44 13.81 -7.26
N THR A 182 -16.50 14.38 -7.84
CA THR A 182 -16.48 15.70 -8.47
C THR A 182 -16.80 16.85 -7.51
N ASN A 183 -17.05 16.56 -6.23
CA ASN A 183 -17.35 17.59 -5.25
C ASN A 183 -16.10 18.44 -4.94
N LYS A 184 -16.25 19.77 -4.97
CA LYS A 184 -15.16 20.74 -4.74
C LYS A 184 -14.42 20.54 -3.41
N SER A 185 -15.14 20.09 -2.36
CA SER A 185 -14.54 19.85 -1.05
C SER A 185 -13.60 18.63 -1.03
N VAL A 186 -13.89 17.62 -1.87
CA VAL A 186 -13.06 16.41 -2.01
C VAL A 186 -11.93 16.67 -3.00
N GLN A 187 -12.19 17.40 -4.08
CA GLN A 187 -11.20 17.72 -5.12
C GLN A 187 -10.13 18.72 -4.68
N SER A 188 -10.37 19.55 -3.66
CA SER A 188 -9.34 20.48 -3.17
C SER A 188 -8.17 19.75 -2.49
N PHE A 189 -8.41 18.56 -1.93
CA PHE A 189 -7.42 17.79 -1.19
C PHE A 189 -6.84 16.61 -2.01
N ALA A 190 -7.66 15.97 -2.85
CA ALA A 190 -7.27 14.77 -3.61
C ALA A 190 -5.94 14.93 -4.41
N PRO A 191 -5.67 16.03 -5.13
CA PRO A 191 -4.43 16.16 -5.90
C PRO A 191 -3.16 16.10 -5.03
N ALA A 192 -3.17 16.74 -3.86
CA ALA A 192 -2.03 16.72 -2.94
C ALA A 192 -1.83 15.33 -2.33
N TRP A 193 -2.93 14.66 -1.94
CA TRP A 193 -2.90 13.29 -1.44
C TRP A 193 -2.34 12.30 -2.47
N ILE A 194 -2.86 12.36 -3.70
CA ILE A 194 -2.43 11.50 -4.81
C ILE A 194 -0.96 11.75 -5.11
N ALA A 195 -0.51 13.00 -5.17
CA ALA A 195 0.89 13.32 -5.43
C ALA A 195 1.82 12.74 -4.35
N ILE A 196 1.48 12.90 -3.06
CA ILE A 196 2.32 12.42 -1.96
C ILE A 196 2.36 10.88 -1.93
N ASN A 197 1.21 10.22 -2.07
CA ASN A 197 1.18 8.75 -2.11
C ASN A 197 1.82 8.17 -3.37
N ALA A 198 1.70 8.84 -4.52
CA ALA A 198 2.41 8.44 -5.73
C ALA A 198 3.93 8.52 -5.53
N VAL A 199 4.43 9.61 -4.94
CA VAL A 199 5.88 9.75 -4.64
C VAL A 199 6.33 8.66 -3.66
N LEU A 200 5.61 8.48 -2.56
CA LEU A 200 5.92 7.44 -1.56
C LEU A 200 5.89 6.03 -2.16
N GLY A 201 4.81 5.70 -2.87
CA GLY A 201 4.60 4.40 -3.49
C GLY A 201 5.65 4.08 -4.54
N VAL A 202 5.92 5.01 -5.47
CA VAL A 202 6.95 4.84 -6.49
C VAL A 202 8.34 4.72 -5.86
N PHE A 203 8.67 5.57 -4.88
CA PHE A 203 9.96 5.53 -4.21
C PHE A 203 10.19 4.20 -3.48
N ILE A 204 9.25 3.78 -2.61
CA ILE A 204 9.36 2.54 -1.83
C ILE A 204 9.53 1.32 -2.75
N ASN A 205 8.79 1.27 -3.86
CA ASN A 205 8.82 0.14 -4.78
C ASN A 205 10.09 0.12 -5.66
N LEU A 206 10.56 1.28 -6.12
CA LEU A 206 11.81 1.37 -6.91
C LEU A 206 13.06 1.15 -6.06
N THR A 207 13.01 1.48 -4.77
CA THR A 207 14.16 1.36 -3.86
C THR A 207 14.74 -0.05 -3.86
N ALA A 208 13.90 -1.09 -3.89
CA ALA A 208 14.35 -2.47 -3.98
C ALA A 208 15.30 -2.69 -5.14
N ARG A 209 14.90 -2.22 -6.32
CA ARG A 209 15.65 -2.36 -7.57
C ARG A 209 16.90 -1.50 -7.58
N LEU A 210 16.86 -0.29 -7.03
CA LEU A 210 18.02 0.59 -6.95
C LEU A 210 19.11 0.01 -6.04
N LEU A 211 18.72 -0.50 -4.87
CA LEU A 211 19.67 -1.08 -3.91
C LEU A 211 20.33 -2.37 -4.42
N THR A 212 19.62 -3.15 -5.24
CA THR A 212 20.09 -4.45 -5.78
C THR A 212 20.44 -4.40 -7.26
N ASP A 213 20.67 -3.21 -7.84
CA ASP A 213 21.03 -3.10 -9.25
C ASP A 213 22.37 -3.80 -9.54
N ASN A 214 22.56 -4.29 -10.75
CA ASN A 214 23.85 -4.87 -11.15
C ASN A 214 24.90 -3.79 -11.45
N SER A 215 24.47 -2.54 -11.61
CA SER A 215 25.33 -1.40 -11.93
C SER A 215 25.79 -0.73 -10.64
N ILE A 216 27.09 -0.51 -10.51
CA ILE A 216 27.69 0.25 -9.40
C ILE A 216 28.24 1.56 -9.94
N PHE A 217 27.91 2.66 -9.30
CA PHE A 217 28.39 4.00 -9.67
C PHE A 217 29.32 4.54 -8.58
N SER A 218 30.50 5.05 -8.97
CA SER A 218 31.51 5.54 -8.01
C SER A 218 31.01 6.66 -7.09
N ASN A 219 30.05 7.46 -7.55
CA ASN A 219 29.48 8.58 -6.81
C ASN A 219 28.12 8.26 -6.16
N GLN A 220 27.68 7.00 -6.18
CA GLN A 220 26.42 6.57 -5.57
C GLN A 220 26.64 5.37 -4.66
N LEU A 221 26.67 5.62 -3.35
CA LEU A 221 26.96 4.64 -2.31
C LEU A 221 25.91 3.52 -2.23
N LEU A 222 24.63 3.85 -2.41
CA LEU A 222 23.52 2.92 -2.11
C LEU A 222 23.17 2.03 -3.31
N VAL A 223 23.47 2.46 -4.53
CA VAL A 223 23.02 1.79 -5.76
C VAL A 223 23.85 0.54 -6.02
N GLY A 224 23.17 -0.60 -6.18
CA GLY A 224 23.79 -1.89 -6.48
C GLY A 224 24.68 -2.48 -5.38
N ARG A 225 24.61 -1.94 -4.15
CA ARG A 225 25.51 -2.30 -3.05
C ARG A 225 24.93 -3.34 -2.09
N PHE A 226 23.66 -3.70 -2.23
CA PHE A 226 22.96 -4.59 -1.30
C PHE A 226 22.40 -5.82 -2.02
N ASP A 227 22.42 -6.96 -1.32
CA ASP A 227 21.70 -8.15 -1.78
C ASP A 227 20.17 -8.00 -1.56
N SER A 228 19.37 -8.87 -2.17
CA SER A 228 17.90 -8.80 -2.08
C SER A 228 17.36 -8.92 -0.66
N PHE A 229 18.05 -9.63 0.22
CA PHE A 229 17.64 -9.77 1.63
C PHE A 229 17.95 -8.49 2.42
N GLN A 230 19.14 -7.91 2.24
CA GLN A 230 19.53 -6.63 2.82
C GLN A 230 18.61 -5.50 2.34
N ALA A 231 18.34 -5.41 1.04
CA ALA A 231 17.42 -4.43 0.47
C ALA A 231 15.97 -4.63 0.95
N GLY A 232 15.56 -5.88 1.20
CA GLY A 232 14.29 -6.21 1.86
C GLY A 232 14.24 -5.67 3.29
N ASN A 233 15.28 -5.93 4.09
CA ASN A 233 15.37 -5.50 5.48
C ASN A 233 15.46 -3.97 5.63
N ILE A 234 16.16 -3.27 4.73
CA ILE A 234 16.21 -1.79 4.73
C ILE A 234 14.80 -1.21 4.53
N ARG A 235 14.02 -1.77 3.59
CA ARG A 235 12.62 -1.34 3.36
C ARG A 235 11.70 -1.72 4.51
N ALA A 236 11.89 -2.89 5.11
CA ALA A 236 11.16 -3.29 6.30
C ALA A 236 11.43 -2.34 7.47
N LEU A 237 12.69 -1.96 7.69
CA LEU A 237 13.08 -0.98 8.71
C LEU A 237 12.45 0.39 8.45
N TYR A 238 12.43 0.86 7.19
CA TYR A 238 11.72 2.08 6.82
C TYR A 238 10.25 2.01 7.25
N ALA A 239 9.54 0.93 6.92
CA ALA A 239 8.14 0.75 7.27
C ALA A 239 7.93 0.70 8.80
N VAL A 240 8.80 0.03 9.56
CA VAL A 240 8.74 -0.01 11.02
C VAL A 240 8.92 1.39 11.62
N VAL A 241 9.93 2.14 11.18
CA VAL A 241 10.16 3.53 11.63
C VAL A 241 8.96 4.41 11.30
N PHE A 242 8.36 4.22 10.11
CA PHE A 242 7.16 4.93 9.71
C PHE A 242 5.97 4.63 10.65
N VAL A 243 5.75 3.36 11.03
CA VAL A 243 4.70 2.97 12.01
C VAL A 243 4.96 3.60 13.37
N ILE A 244 6.19 3.53 13.88
CA ILE A 244 6.56 4.14 15.16
C ILE A 244 6.27 5.65 15.11
N GLY A 245 6.59 6.31 13.99
CA GLY A 245 6.24 7.70 13.75
C GLY A 245 4.72 7.95 13.84
N ILE A 246 3.88 7.13 13.20
CA ILE A 246 2.41 7.24 13.30
C ILE A 246 1.95 7.15 14.76
N LEU A 247 2.50 6.21 15.53
CA LEU A 247 2.17 6.06 16.94
C LEU A 247 2.57 7.28 17.77
N VAL A 248 3.74 7.87 17.52
CA VAL A 248 4.17 9.11 18.17
C VAL A 248 3.22 10.27 17.80
N TRP A 249 2.88 10.40 16.52
CA TRP A 249 1.93 11.41 16.07
C TRP A 249 0.55 11.21 16.70
N SER A 250 0.09 9.99 16.94
CA SER A 250 -1.19 9.71 17.59
C SER A 250 -1.36 10.38 18.96
N VAL A 251 -0.26 10.64 19.67
CA VAL A 251 -0.24 11.37 20.95
C VAL A 251 -0.17 12.89 20.75
N ALA A 252 0.53 13.36 19.72
CA ALA A 252 0.67 14.79 19.40
C ALA A 252 -0.55 15.39 18.68
N PHE A 253 -1.31 14.56 17.95
CA PHE A 253 -2.46 14.95 17.14
C PHE A 253 -3.51 15.82 17.84
N PRO A 254 -3.92 15.53 19.10
CA PRO A 254 -4.95 16.30 19.78
C PRO A 254 -4.57 17.78 20.04
N GLN A 255 -3.27 18.10 19.95
CA GLN A 255 -2.75 19.41 20.36
C GLN A 255 -2.49 20.35 19.17
N LEU A 256 -2.55 19.84 17.93
CA LEU A 256 -2.14 20.58 16.73
C LEU A 256 -3.26 20.63 15.69
N LYS A 257 -3.26 21.70 14.88
CA LYS A 257 -4.16 21.80 13.72
C LYS A 257 -3.77 20.75 12.68
N LYS A 258 -4.75 20.00 12.16
CA LYS A 258 -4.53 18.93 11.15
C LYS A 258 -3.74 19.42 9.93
N THR A 259 -4.03 20.62 9.44
CA THR A 259 -3.32 21.24 8.33
C THR A 259 -1.85 21.53 8.62
N LEU A 260 -1.53 21.92 9.86
CA LEU A 260 -0.14 22.11 10.29
C LEU A 260 0.61 20.77 10.35
N VAL A 261 -0.03 19.71 10.84
CA VAL A 261 0.58 18.36 10.86
C VAL A 261 0.85 17.87 9.44
N MET A 262 -0.07 18.07 8.49
CA MET A 262 0.15 17.76 7.08
C MET A 262 1.33 18.54 6.49
N LEU A 263 1.45 19.84 6.81
CA LEU A 263 2.57 20.67 6.35
C LEU A 263 3.92 20.17 6.93
N ILE A 264 3.96 19.87 8.23
CA ILE A 264 5.15 19.32 8.91
C ILE A 264 5.54 17.98 8.28
N GLY A 265 4.57 17.07 8.08
CA GLY A 265 4.81 15.76 7.45
C GLY A 265 5.34 15.90 6.01
N THR A 266 4.83 16.86 5.25
CA THR A 266 5.36 17.17 3.91
C THR A 266 6.80 17.69 3.98
N GLY A 267 7.13 18.55 4.95
CA GLY A 267 8.52 18.94 5.24
C GLY A 267 9.41 17.75 5.60
N GLY A 268 8.88 16.78 6.35
CA GLY A 268 9.53 15.51 6.66
C GLY A 268 9.93 14.74 5.40
N LEU A 269 9.03 14.64 4.40
CA LEU A 269 9.32 13.99 3.12
C LEU A 269 10.51 14.65 2.39
N PHE A 270 10.56 15.99 2.32
CA PHE A 270 11.70 16.69 1.71
C PHE A 270 13.00 16.43 2.46
N LEU A 271 12.96 16.40 3.79
CA LEU A 271 14.13 16.05 4.61
C LEU A 271 14.56 14.60 4.37
N THR A 272 13.63 13.65 4.25
CA THR A 272 13.93 12.26 3.89
C THR A 272 14.64 12.17 2.55
N CYS A 273 14.16 12.88 1.52
CA CYS A 273 14.83 12.97 0.23
C CYS A 273 16.24 13.58 0.35
N LEU A 274 16.41 14.65 1.13
CA LEU A 274 17.70 15.29 1.35
C LEU A 274 18.69 14.35 2.04
N PHE A 275 18.29 13.70 3.13
CA PHE A 275 19.17 12.77 3.85
C PHE A 275 19.54 11.55 3.00
N LEU A 276 18.59 10.99 2.23
CA LEU A 276 18.89 9.92 1.28
C LEU A 276 19.89 10.37 0.20
N PHE A 277 19.71 11.57 -0.34
CA PHE A 277 20.64 12.14 -1.30
C PHE A 277 22.05 12.28 -0.71
N LEU A 278 22.17 12.86 0.49
CA LEU A 278 23.45 13.04 1.18
C LEU A 278 24.12 11.72 1.55
N LEU A 279 23.34 10.73 2.02
CA LEU A 279 23.83 9.38 2.30
C LEU A 279 24.36 8.70 1.04
N ASN A 280 23.64 8.84 -0.08
CA ASN A 280 24.03 8.23 -1.34
C ASN A 280 25.31 8.84 -1.91
N HIS A 281 25.74 10.02 -1.48
CA HIS A 281 26.99 10.65 -1.94
C HIS A 281 28.16 10.48 -0.94
N GLN A 282 28.00 9.63 0.08
CA GLN A 282 29.11 9.32 0.99
C GLN A 282 30.12 8.36 0.32
N PRO A 283 31.42 8.49 0.63
CA PRO A 283 32.47 7.71 -0.04
C PRO A 283 32.45 6.22 0.37
N SER A 284 32.01 5.91 1.59
CA SER A 284 31.90 4.55 2.12
C SER A 284 30.80 4.50 3.18
N LEU A 285 30.36 3.29 3.53
CA LEU A 285 29.39 3.07 4.62
C LEU A 285 29.97 3.43 5.99
N ASP A 286 31.29 3.40 6.13
CA ASP A 286 32.00 3.68 7.38
C ASP A 286 32.39 5.16 7.51
N ALA A 287 32.02 6.00 6.53
CA ALA A 287 32.34 7.42 6.56
C ALA A 287 31.67 8.09 7.77
N PRO A 288 32.34 9.05 8.43
CA PRO A 288 31.90 9.61 9.72
C PRO A 288 30.53 10.30 9.64
N LEU A 289 30.13 10.78 8.46
CA LEU A 289 28.83 11.42 8.24
C LEU A 289 27.69 10.42 8.00
N VAL A 290 27.95 9.14 7.73
CA VAL A 290 26.89 8.15 7.47
C VAL A 290 25.97 7.98 8.67
N MET A 291 26.54 7.79 9.87
CA MET A 291 25.75 7.61 11.08
C MET A 291 24.84 8.81 11.42
N PRO A 292 25.36 10.06 11.50
CA PRO A 292 24.48 11.20 11.77
C PRO A 292 23.44 11.43 10.67
N LEU A 293 23.78 11.21 9.40
CA LEU A 293 22.81 11.31 8.30
C LEU A 293 21.73 10.21 8.39
N ALA A 294 22.10 8.99 8.80
CA ALA A 294 21.15 7.90 9.03
C ALA A 294 20.20 8.18 10.21
N ILE A 295 20.71 8.77 11.29
CA ILE A 295 19.86 9.24 12.40
C ILE A 295 18.90 10.33 11.92
N GLY A 296 19.41 11.31 11.17
CA GLY A 296 18.59 12.36 10.55
C GLY A 296 17.51 11.78 9.62
N LEU A 297 17.86 10.75 8.84
CA LEU A 297 16.92 10.01 8.00
C LEU A 297 15.81 9.38 8.84
N VAL A 298 16.13 8.65 9.90
CA VAL A 298 15.14 8.03 10.80
C VAL A 298 14.18 9.08 11.37
N VAL A 299 14.71 10.19 11.89
CA VAL A 299 13.88 11.29 12.41
C VAL A 299 13.00 11.87 11.33
N SER A 300 13.52 12.10 10.11
CA SER A 300 12.73 12.64 9.00
C SER A 300 11.59 11.72 8.58
N ILE A 301 11.80 10.39 8.59
CA ILE A 301 10.76 9.39 8.30
C ILE A 301 9.67 9.43 9.37
N MET A 302 10.05 9.54 10.65
CA MET A 302 9.08 9.70 11.74
C MET A 302 8.26 10.99 11.59
N VAL A 303 8.91 12.11 11.26
CA VAL A 303 8.21 13.38 10.99
C VAL A 303 7.25 13.23 9.80
N GLN A 304 7.72 12.63 8.71
CA GLN A 304 6.95 12.40 7.48
C GLN A 304 5.69 11.59 7.73
N SER A 305 5.76 10.58 8.59
CA SER A 305 4.65 9.67 8.89
C SER A 305 3.39 10.35 9.45
N GLY A 306 3.49 11.60 9.93
CA GLY A 306 2.34 12.37 10.42
C GLY A 306 1.37 12.80 9.31
N PHE A 307 1.80 12.84 8.05
CA PHE A 307 0.97 13.29 6.94
C PHE A 307 -0.28 12.41 6.74
N THR A 308 -0.09 11.10 6.61
CA THR A 308 -1.15 10.11 6.33
C THR A 308 -2.30 10.15 7.35
N PRO A 309 -2.05 10.02 8.67
CA PRO A 309 -3.12 10.10 9.67
C PRO A 309 -3.79 11.49 9.74
N ALA A 310 -3.04 12.58 9.51
CA ALA A 310 -3.60 13.94 9.54
C ALA A 310 -4.58 14.17 8.39
N ALA A 311 -4.20 13.70 7.20
CA ALA A 311 -5.00 13.74 5.99
C ALA A 311 -6.26 12.89 6.10
N LEU A 312 -6.16 11.65 6.60
CA LEU A 312 -7.32 10.79 6.82
C LEU A 312 -8.28 11.40 7.84
N ALA A 313 -7.77 12.01 8.92
CA ALA A 313 -8.60 12.71 9.90
C ALA A 313 -9.26 13.96 9.29
N TYR A 314 -8.55 14.73 8.47
CA TYR A 314 -9.10 15.89 7.78
C TYR A 314 -10.23 15.49 6.81
N LEU A 315 -10.02 14.40 6.06
CA LEU A 315 -11.03 13.83 5.17
C LEU A 315 -12.25 13.30 5.93
N ALA A 316 -12.02 12.67 7.07
CA ALA A 316 -13.10 12.18 7.92
C ALA A 316 -14.04 13.33 8.36
N ASP A 317 -13.49 14.50 8.68
CA ASP A 317 -14.26 15.71 9.04
C ASP A 317 -15.01 16.27 7.81
N VAL A 318 -14.33 16.39 6.67
CA VAL A 318 -14.94 16.92 5.42
C VAL A 318 -16.09 16.03 4.93
N THR A 319 -16.00 14.72 5.19
CA THR A 319 -16.99 13.72 4.77
C THR A 319 -18.05 13.42 5.82
N GLU A 320 -18.02 14.07 6.98
CA GLU A 320 -18.97 13.83 8.08
C GLU A 320 -20.42 14.13 7.64
N ASN A 321 -20.60 15.12 6.76
CA ASN A 321 -21.90 15.47 6.17
C ASN A 321 -22.40 14.47 5.09
N TYR A 322 -21.59 13.49 4.69
CA TYR A 322 -21.87 12.50 3.65
C TYR A 322 -21.85 11.07 4.21
N ALA A 323 -22.49 10.85 5.35
CA ALA A 323 -22.41 9.58 6.11
C ALA A 323 -22.79 8.33 5.29
N GLY A 324 -23.74 8.44 4.35
CA GLY A 324 -24.19 7.33 3.49
C GLY A 324 -23.20 6.92 2.40
N ASP A 325 -22.34 7.84 1.93
CA ASP A 325 -21.42 7.61 0.82
C ASP A 325 -19.94 7.58 1.24
N ARG A 326 -19.68 7.56 2.56
CA ARG A 326 -18.34 7.66 3.15
C ARG A 326 -17.38 6.57 2.69
N GLY A 327 -17.88 5.36 2.43
CA GLY A 327 -17.06 4.24 1.95
C GLY A 327 -16.43 4.50 0.58
N ALA A 328 -17.19 5.06 -0.35
CA ALA A 328 -16.70 5.39 -1.68
C ALA A 328 -15.77 6.61 -1.68
N ILE A 329 -16.03 7.60 -0.82
CA ILE A 329 -15.12 8.73 -0.67
C ILE A 329 -13.81 8.25 -0.04
N MET A 330 -13.85 7.41 0.99
CA MET A 330 -12.64 6.81 1.57
C MET A 330 -11.88 5.91 0.59
N GLY A 331 -12.58 5.25 -0.34
CA GLY A 331 -11.98 4.43 -1.39
C GLY A 331 -11.11 5.20 -2.40
N LEU A 332 -11.29 6.54 -2.54
CA LEU A 332 -10.35 7.38 -3.31
C LEU A 332 -8.98 7.54 -2.64
N TYR A 333 -8.95 7.32 -1.33
CA TYR A 333 -7.81 7.62 -0.47
C TYR A 333 -7.18 6.36 0.13
N CYS A 334 -7.69 5.17 -0.25
CA CYS A 334 -7.03 3.88 -0.06
C CYS A 334 -5.98 3.70 -1.15
#